data_AF-M2C886-F1
#
_entry.id   AF-M2C886-F1
#
_cell.length_a   1.000
_cell.length_b   1.000
_cell.length_c   1.000
_cell.angle_alpha   90.00
_cell.angle_beta   90.00
_cell.angle_gamma   90.00
#
_symmetry.space_group_name_H-M   'P 1'
#
loop_
_entity.id
_entity.type
_entity.pdbx_description
1 polymer ?
#
loop_
_entity_poly.entity_id
_entity_poly.type
_entity_poly.pdbx_seq_one_letter_code
_entity_poly.pdbx_strand_id
1 'polypeptide(L)'
;MKKNLYIFLFFMTFLYSYSFEWPVENPSLLRLFAQRNESFVSRSLVFKEVDTVRASGYGKHIISIEEKNSTRFFPSTLGNAMIFIDDEGLQSIYANLSDTDLFTSRKETEAGSILGYAGKSAWTEEKSLIFQVADTRNNVLINPLLFMPAIEEKTEPQIQNTVLINGDKQTIGLETVKKIKQGSYDLYSSISDSAEKGGPQLAPFRITVSINGMNISDLPFEVLSSDGKDLYLQNKKSSLSLLYEKEGTMHLGKINLPAGKIELIITVLDKSGNQKKASFIFQVE
;
A
#
# COMPACT_ATOMS: atom_id res chain seq x y z
N MET A 1 -30.46 -11.62 57.09
CA MET A 1 -30.18 -12.81 56.24
C MET A 1 -30.90 -12.65 54.91
N LYS A 2 -30.25 -13.09 53.82
CA LYS A 2 -30.63 -13.02 52.39
C LYS A 2 -30.32 -11.65 51.75
N LYS A 3 -29.09 -11.44 51.23
CA LYS A 3 -28.62 -11.79 49.86
C LYS A 3 -29.62 -11.37 48.79
N ASN A 4 -29.26 -10.38 47.97
CA ASN A 4 -29.43 -10.36 46.51
C ASN A 4 -28.73 -9.08 45.99
N LEU A 5 -27.48 -9.19 45.56
CA LEU A 5 -27.00 -9.65 44.24
C LEU A 5 -26.88 -8.46 43.29
N TYR A 6 -25.62 -8.02 43.14
CA TYR A 6 -25.12 -7.07 42.17
C TYR A 6 -25.58 -7.44 40.75
N ILE A 7 -26.37 -6.57 40.12
CA ILE A 7 -26.49 -6.54 38.66
C ILE A 7 -25.58 -5.41 38.20
N PHE A 8 -24.29 -5.71 38.09
CA PHE A 8 -23.37 -4.89 37.32
C PHE A 8 -23.59 -5.29 35.86
N LEU A 9 -24.45 -4.54 35.17
CA LEU A 9 -24.72 -4.73 33.76
C LEU A 9 -23.44 -4.31 33.00
N PHE A 10 -22.55 -5.27 32.78
CA PHE A 10 -21.39 -5.10 31.92
C PHE A 10 -21.92 -5.06 30.48
N PHE A 11 -22.35 -3.88 30.03
CA PHE A 11 -22.55 -3.60 28.61
C PHE A 11 -21.15 -3.62 27.98
N MET A 12 -20.71 -4.82 27.58
CA MET A 12 -19.66 -4.99 26.60
C MET A 12 -20.25 -4.47 25.29
N THR A 13 -20.20 -3.15 25.11
CA THR A 13 -20.27 -2.58 23.77
C THR A 13 -19.07 -3.17 23.04
N PHE A 14 -19.28 -4.26 22.31
CA PHE A 14 -18.46 -4.57 21.16
C PHE A 14 -18.56 -3.33 20.28
N LEU A 15 -17.63 -2.41 20.46
CA LEU A 15 -17.24 -1.51 19.40
C LEU A 15 -16.80 -2.47 18.30
N TYR A 16 -17.72 -2.80 17.39
CA TYR A 16 -17.36 -3.25 16.07
C TYR A 16 -16.63 -2.06 15.46
N SER A 17 -15.34 -1.94 15.80
CA SER A 17 -14.40 -1.27 14.94
C SER A 17 -14.60 -1.94 13.59
N TYR A 18 -15.10 -1.19 12.62
CA TYR A 18 -15.21 -1.60 11.22
C TYR A 18 -13.80 -1.86 10.69
N SER A 19 -13.19 -2.96 11.13
CA SER A 19 -11.99 -3.51 10.55
C SER A 19 -12.44 -4.49 9.50
N PHE A 20 -11.82 -4.38 8.33
CA PHE A 20 -11.98 -5.39 7.31
C PHE A 20 -11.44 -6.72 7.84
N GLU A 21 -12.09 -7.81 7.48
CA GLU A 21 -11.48 -9.14 7.53
C GLU A 21 -10.61 -9.36 6.30
N TRP A 22 -9.61 -10.23 6.43
CA TRP A 22 -8.84 -10.64 5.26
C TRP A 22 -9.77 -11.30 4.22
N PRO A 23 -9.68 -10.91 2.94
CA PRO A 23 -10.53 -11.49 1.89
C PRO A 23 -10.12 -12.92 1.52
N VAL A 24 -9.13 -13.47 2.22
CA VAL A 24 -8.52 -14.79 2.03
C VAL A 24 -8.21 -15.38 3.40
N GLU A 25 -8.21 -16.71 3.52
CA GLU A 25 -8.00 -17.39 4.80
C GLU A 25 -6.56 -17.27 5.32
N ASN A 26 -5.58 -17.49 4.46
CA ASN A 26 -4.16 -17.37 4.77
C ASN A 26 -3.53 -16.29 3.89
N PRO A 27 -3.42 -15.03 4.36
CA PRO A 27 -2.96 -13.92 3.53
C PRO A 27 -1.49 -14.10 3.15
N SER A 28 -1.25 -14.27 1.85
CA SER A 28 0.09 -14.32 1.26
C SER A 28 0.19 -13.26 0.17
N LEU A 29 1.04 -12.25 0.38
CA LEU A 29 1.09 -11.07 -0.47
C LEU A 29 2.09 -11.25 -1.61
N LEU A 30 1.62 -11.05 -2.84
CA LEU A 30 2.44 -10.95 -4.05
C LEU A 30 2.87 -9.52 -4.32
N ARG A 31 1.99 -8.54 -4.03
CA ARG A 31 2.24 -7.12 -4.29
C ARG A 31 1.47 -6.23 -3.32
N LEU A 32 2.11 -5.15 -2.88
CA LEU A 32 1.49 -4.14 -2.04
C LEU A 32 0.94 -2.95 -2.85
N PHE A 33 0.10 -2.19 -2.16
CA PHE A 33 -0.43 -0.92 -2.63
C PHE A 33 0.70 0.08 -2.92
N ALA A 34 0.54 0.85 -3.99
CA ALA A 34 1.54 1.82 -4.47
C ALA A 34 2.93 1.24 -4.81
N GLN A 35 3.09 -0.09 -4.85
CA GLN A 35 4.32 -0.75 -5.27
C GLN A 35 4.50 -0.70 -6.79
N ARG A 36 5.67 -0.23 -7.25
CA ARG A 36 6.06 -0.29 -8.67
C ARG A 36 6.35 -1.73 -9.11
N ASN A 37 5.83 -2.07 -10.28
CA ASN A 37 6.23 -3.22 -11.09
C ASN A 37 6.92 -2.71 -12.39
N GLU A 38 7.41 -3.61 -13.25
CA GLU A 38 8.13 -3.27 -14.48
C GLU A 38 7.41 -2.18 -15.31
N SER A 39 6.09 -2.27 -15.47
CA SER A 39 5.32 -1.38 -16.36
C SER A 39 4.32 -0.46 -15.65
N PHE A 40 3.81 -0.80 -14.47
CA PHE A 40 2.78 -0.01 -13.76
C PHE A 40 3.02 0.06 -12.24
N VAL A 41 2.27 0.92 -11.55
CA VAL A 41 2.24 0.94 -10.08
C VAL A 41 0.94 0.32 -9.59
N SER A 42 1.03 -0.58 -8.62
CA SER A 42 -0.12 -1.27 -8.04
C SER A 42 -1.08 -0.29 -7.36
N ARG A 43 -2.37 -0.48 -7.61
CA ARG A 43 -3.48 0.26 -7.01
C ARG A 43 -4.23 -0.56 -5.96
N SER A 44 -3.71 -1.75 -5.67
CA SER A 44 -4.37 -2.83 -4.95
C SER A 44 -3.35 -3.60 -4.11
N LEU A 45 -3.86 -4.41 -3.18
CA LEU A 45 -3.14 -5.59 -2.71
C LEU A 45 -3.34 -6.71 -3.71
N VAL A 46 -2.30 -7.50 -3.94
CA VAL A 46 -2.41 -8.72 -4.72
C VAL A 46 -2.00 -9.88 -3.83
N PHE A 47 -2.92 -10.81 -3.59
CA PHE A 47 -2.68 -12.03 -2.85
C PHE A 47 -2.34 -13.16 -3.81
N LYS A 48 -1.45 -14.07 -3.43
CA LYS A 48 -1.12 -15.30 -4.18
C LYS A 48 -1.66 -16.53 -3.47
N GLU A 49 -1.72 -17.64 -4.19
CA GLU A 49 -2.12 -18.96 -3.67
C GLU A 49 -3.52 -18.93 -3.04
N VAL A 50 -4.41 -18.16 -3.66
CA VAL A 50 -5.79 -17.99 -3.22
C VAL A 50 -6.67 -19.03 -3.88
N ASP A 51 -7.41 -19.79 -3.08
CA ASP A 51 -8.49 -20.63 -3.58
C ASP A 51 -9.83 -19.91 -3.43
N THR A 52 -10.31 -19.71 -2.19
CA THR A 52 -11.59 -19.06 -1.90
C THR A 52 -11.40 -17.58 -1.58
N VAL A 53 -12.24 -16.73 -2.18
CA VAL A 53 -12.31 -15.30 -1.93
C VAL A 53 -13.53 -15.02 -1.04
N ARG A 54 -13.34 -14.18 -0.02
CA ARG A 54 -14.36 -13.79 0.95
C ARG A 54 -14.52 -12.28 1.00
N ALA A 55 -15.71 -11.83 1.39
CA ALA A 55 -15.97 -10.42 1.64
C ALA A 55 -15.22 -9.97 2.89
N SER A 56 -14.46 -8.90 2.77
CA SER A 56 -13.78 -8.24 3.88
C SER A 56 -14.73 -7.52 4.84
N GLY A 57 -15.96 -7.23 4.43
CA GLY A 57 -16.88 -6.44 5.23
C GLY A 57 -18.31 -6.47 4.71
N TYR A 58 -19.17 -5.74 5.41
CA TYR A 58 -20.50 -5.43 4.90
C TYR A 58 -20.41 -4.58 3.63
N GLY A 59 -21.29 -4.83 2.67
CA GLY A 59 -21.41 -3.98 1.49
C GLY A 59 -22.58 -4.37 0.61
N LYS A 60 -23.21 -3.36 0.00
CA LYS A 60 -24.22 -3.54 -1.05
C LYS A 60 -23.51 -3.83 -2.36
N HIS A 61 -23.91 -4.89 -3.04
CA HIS A 61 -23.40 -5.24 -4.36
C HIS A 61 -23.84 -4.18 -5.37
N ILE A 62 -22.88 -3.61 -6.12
CA ILE A 62 -23.17 -2.58 -7.12
C ILE A 62 -22.87 -3.02 -8.55
N ILE A 63 -21.77 -3.77 -8.76
CA ILE A 63 -21.28 -4.10 -10.09
C ILE A 63 -20.63 -5.49 -10.06
N SER A 64 -21.03 -6.34 -11.01
CA SER A 64 -20.26 -7.50 -11.47
C SER A 64 -19.66 -7.20 -12.83
N ILE A 65 -18.38 -7.51 -13.01
CA ILE A 65 -17.67 -7.44 -14.29
C ILE A 65 -17.38 -8.87 -14.72
N GLU A 66 -17.74 -9.21 -15.96
CA GLU A 66 -17.46 -10.52 -16.56
C GLU A 66 -16.50 -10.34 -17.75
N GLU A 67 -15.37 -11.03 -17.73
CA GLU A 67 -14.37 -11.04 -18.80
C GLU A 67 -14.98 -11.56 -20.12
N LYS A 68 -15.85 -12.56 -20.03
CA LYS A 68 -16.43 -13.28 -21.19
C LYS A 68 -17.72 -12.67 -21.73
N ASN A 69 -18.11 -11.47 -21.31
CA ASN A 69 -19.36 -10.90 -21.78
C ASN A 69 -19.29 -10.61 -23.29
N SER A 70 -20.19 -11.24 -24.05
CA SER A 70 -20.23 -11.26 -25.52
C SER A 70 -20.38 -9.88 -26.18
N THR A 71 -20.64 -8.84 -25.39
CA THR A 71 -20.76 -7.44 -25.79
C THR A 71 -19.47 -6.69 -25.39
N ARG A 72 -18.41 -6.82 -26.20
CA ARG A 72 -17.05 -6.28 -25.96
C ARG A 72 -16.94 -4.74 -25.92
N PHE A 73 -17.75 -4.04 -25.13
CA PHE A 73 -17.71 -2.57 -25.04
C PHE A 73 -16.94 -2.04 -23.82
N PHE A 74 -16.60 -2.90 -22.85
CA PHE A 74 -15.89 -2.49 -21.64
C PHE A 74 -14.74 -3.45 -21.28
N PRO A 75 -13.56 -3.33 -21.92
CA PRO A 75 -12.38 -4.08 -21.51
C PRO A 75 -11.92 -3.58 -20.13
N SER A 76 -11.97 -4.46 -19.13
CA SER A 76 -11.54 -4.16 -17.76
C SER A 76 -10.22 -4.85 -17.44
N THR A 77 -9.26 -4.13 -16.87
CA THR A 77 -8.03 -4.73 -16.31
C THR A 77 -8.31 -5.54 -15.03
N LEU A 78 -9.53 -5.51 -14.50
CA LEU A 78 -9.91 -6.28 -13.32
C LEU A 78 -10.28 -7.74 -13.63
N GLY A 79 -10.47 -8.09 -14.91
CA GLY A 79 -11.02 -9.40 -15.28
C GLY A 79 -12.43 -9.60 -14.72
N ASN A 80 -12.74 -10.82 -14.31
CA ASN A 80 -13.95 -11.08 -13.52
C ASN A 80 -13.83 -10.41 -12.16
N ALA A 81 -14.79 -9.56 -11.81
CA ALA A 81 -14.72 -8.80 -10.57
C ALA A 81 -16.09 -8.54 -9.96
N MET A 82 -16.12 -8.38 -8.65
CA MET A 82 -17.29 -7.95 -7.88
C MET A 82 -16.94 -6.69 -7.10
N ILE A 83 -17.86 -5.73 -7.08
CA ILE A 83 -17.69 -4.45 -6.40
C ILE A 83 -18.86 -4.25 -5.44
N PHE A 84 -18.51 -3.94 -4.19
CA PHE A 84 -19.46 -3.67 -3.11
C PHE A 84 -19.20 -2.29 -2.55
N ILE A 85 -20.25 -1.60 -2.09
CA ILE A 85 -20.15 -0.30 -1.43
C ILE A 85 -20.80 -0.38 -0.04
N ASP A 86 -20.11 0.14 0.98
CA ASP A 86 -20.70 0.29 2.31
C ASP A 86 -21.53 1.58 2.43
N ASP A 87 -22.14 1.80 3.59
CA ASP A 87 -22.95 2.99 3.85
C ASP A 87 -22.10 4.28 3.96
N GLU A 88 -20.78 4.15 4.13
CA GLU A 88 -19.82 5.26 4.18
C GLU A 88 -19.21 5.61 2.82
N GLY A 89 -19.62 4.91 1.75
CA GLY A 89 -19.15 5.16 0.39
C GLY A 89 -17.77 4.58 0.08
N LEU A 90 -17.26 3.67 0.92
CA LEU A 90 -16.08 2.87 0.62
C LEU A 90 -16.47 1.71 -0.29
N GLN A 91 -15.79 1.63 -1.43
CA GLN A 91 -15.92 0.51 -2.36
C GLN A 91 -14.84 -0.53 -2.09
N SER A 92 -15.26 -1.78 -1.92
CA SER A 92 -14.38 -2.95 -1.91
C SER A 92 -14.50 -3.68 -3.24
N ILE A 93 -13.37 -3.84 -3.92
CA ILE A 93 -13.27 -4.43 -5.25
C ILE A 93 -12.48 -5.73 -5.16
N TYR A 94 -13.09 -6.82 -5.60
CA TYR A 94 -12.51 -8.17 -5.64
C TYR A 94 -12.40 -8.59 -7.09
N ALA A 95 -11.19 -8.74 -7.59
CA ALA A 95 -10.90 -8.91 -9.02
C ALA A 95 -10.01 -10.12 -9.29
N ASN A 96 -9.87 -10.50 -10.55
CA ASN A 96 -9.26 -11.76 -11.00
C ASN A 96 -10.02 -13.02 -10.53
N LEU A 97 -11.35 -12.96 -10.41
CA LEU A 97 -12.16 -14.11 -10.02
C LEU A 97 -12.23 -15.17 -11.14
N SER A 98 -12.57 -16.42 -10.80
CA SER A 98 -12.84 -17.48 -11.78
C SER A 98 -14.09 -17.21 -12.61
N ASP A 99 -15.13 -16.72 -11.93
CA ASP A 99 -16.45 -16.40 -12.43
C ASP A 99 -17.12 -15.40 -11.46
N THR A 100 -18.30 -14.91 -11.83
CA THR A 100 -19.11 -14.01 -10.99
C THR A 100 -20.48 -14.56 -10.65
N ASP A 101 -20.73 -15.84 -10.93
CA ASP A 101 -22.07 -16.43 -10.92
C ASP A 101 -22.68 -16.44 -9.51
N LEU A 102 -21.83 -16.61 -8.49
CA LEU A 102 -22.21 -16.69 -7.08
C LEU A 102 -22.95 -15.46 -6.54
N PHE A 103 -22.77 -14.27 -7.15
CA PHE A 103 -23.37 -13.01 -6.66
C PHE A 103 -24.37 -12.34 -7.58
N THR A 104 -24.71 -12.96 -8.71
CA THR A 104 -25.76 -12.43 -9.60
C THR A 104 -27.13 -12.30 -8.91
N SER A 105 -27.38 -13.06 -7.83
CA SER A 105 -28.63 -13.05 -7.08
C SER A 105 -28.58 -12.38 -5.70
N ARG A 106 -27.37 -12.12 -5.16
CA ARG A 106 -27.18 -11.60 -3.80
C ARG A 106 -26.94 -10.09 -3.84
N LYS A 107 -27.75 -9.34 -3.10
CA LYS A 107 -27.70 -7.86 -3.09
C LYS A 107 -26.70 -7.28 -2.11
N GLU A 108 -26.32 -8.03 -1.08
CA GLU A 108 -25.49 -7.53 0.02
C GLU A 108 -24.56 -8.64 0.54
N THR A 109 -23.43 -8.25 1.12
CA THR A 109 -22.46 -9.13 1.80
C THR A 109 -22.37 -8.80 3.26
N GLU A 110 -21.93 -9.79 4.03
CA GLU A 110 -21.35 -9.60 5.37
C GLU A 110 -19.90 -10.09 5.35
N ALA A 111 -19.09 -9.64 6.31
CA ALA A 111 -17.71 -10.10 6.46
C ALA A 111 -17.63 -11.63 6.49
N GLY A 112 -16.62 -12.20 5.84
CA GLY A 112 -16.40 -13.65 5.76
C GLY A 112 -17.28 -14.41 4.75
N SER A 113 -18.32 -13.76 4.19
CA SER A 113 -19.16 -14.36 3.13
C SER A 113 -18.29 -14.79 1.94
N ILE A 114 -18.47 -16.02 1.46
CA ILE A 114 -17.78 -16.50 0.26
C ILE A 114 -18.28 -15.70 -0.94
N LEU A 115 -17.36 -15.07 -1.68
CA LEU A 115 -17.63 -14.33 -2.92
C LEU A 115 -17.40 -15.18 -4.16
N GLY A 116 -16.47 -16.12 -4.09
CA GLY A 116 -16.12 -17.01 -5.19
C GLY A 116 -14.72 -17.56 -5.05
N TYR A 117 -14.10 -17.84 -6.20
CA TYR A 117 -12.76 -18.40 -6.27
C TYR A 117 -11.84 -17.48 -7.05
N ALA A 118 -10.56 -17.45 -6.68
CA ALA A 118 -9.57 -16.74 -7.46
C ALA A 118 -9.29 -17.50 -8.76
N GLY A 119 -9.02 -16.74 -9.83
CA GLY A 119 -8.90 -17.25 -11.19
C GLY A 119 -7.67 -16.72 -11.91
N LYS A 120 -7.85 -16.44 -13.20
CA LYS A 120 -6.82 -15.97 -14.14
C LYS A 120 -7.43 -15.05 -15.23
N SER A 121 -8.45 -14.31 -14.86
CA SER A 121 -9.22 -13.46 -15.79
C SER A 121 -8.63 -12.05 -15.93
N ALA A 122 -7.67 -11.68 -15.07
CA ALA A 122 -7.01 -10.38 -15.04
C ALA A 122 -5.52 -10.46 -15.42
N TRP A 123 -4.80 -9.35 -15.31
CA TRP A 123 -3.39 -9.21 -15.71
C TRP A 123 -2.38 -9.90 -14.78
N THR A 124 -2.82 -10.55 -13.70
CA THR A 124 -1.95 -11.10 -12.67
C THR A 124 -1.85 -12.63 -12.76
N GLU A 125 -1.21 -13.27 -11.78
CA GLU A 125 -0.93 -14.70 -11.79
C GLU A 125 -2.22 -15.51 -11.57
N GLU A 126 -2.18 -16.78 -11.95
CA GLU A 126 -3.28 -17.70 -11.66
C GLU A 126 -3.41 -17.94 -10.15
N LYS A 127 -4.64 -18.15 -9.66
CA LYS A 127 -4.93 -18.29 -8.22
C LYS A 127 -4.44 -17.09 -7.40
N SER A 128 -4.63 -15.89 -7.93
CA SER A 128 -4.34 -14.65 -7.22
C SER A 128 -5.59 -13.77 -7.11
N LEU A 129 -5.68 -13.00 -6.03
CA LEU A 129 -6.76 -12.05 -5.81
C LEU A 129 -6.21 -10.63 -5.92
N ILE A 130 -6.82 -9.82 -6.78
CA ILE A 130 -6.64 -8.37 -6.76
C ILE A 130 -7.68 -7.79 -5.81
N PHE A 131 -7.24 -7.18 -4.71
CA PHE A 131 -8.12 -6.53 -3.74
C PHE A 131 -7.83 -5.03 -3.65
N GLN A 132 -8.84 -4.22 -3.91
CA GLN A 132 -8.71 -2.77 -3.96
C GLN A 132 -9.81 -2.11 -3.12
N VAL A 133 -9.45 -1.00 -2.47
CA VAL A 133 -10.39 -0.17 -1.73
C VAL A 133 -10.36 1.24 -2.30
N ALA A 134 -11.54 1.79 -2.57
CA ALA A 134 -11.71 3.15 -3.08
C ALA A 134 -12.67 3.93 -2.20
N ASP A 135 -12.33 5.18 -1.90
CA ASP A 135 -13.26 6.13 -1.30
C ASP A 135 -13.86 6.98 -2.41
N THR A 136 -15.14 6.71 -2.68
CA THR A 136 -15.87 7.36 -3.77
C THR A 136 -16.26 8.80 -3.45
N ARG A 137 -16.36 9.16 -2.16
CA ARG A 137 -16.69 10.52 -1.73
C ARG A 137 -15.51 11.45 -1.94
N ASN A 138 -14.30 10.96 -1.68
CA ASN A 138 -13.06 11.72 -1.83
C ASN A 138 -12.33 11.46 -3.16
N ASN A 139 -12.81 10.53 -3.97
CA ASN A 139 -12.21 10.12 -5.25
C ASN A 139 -10.73 9.72 -5.11
N VAL A 140 -10.45 8.86 -4.13
CA VAL A 140 -9.10 8.34 -3.85
C VAL A 140 -9.12 6.83 -3.70
N LEU A 141 -7.97 6.21 -3.91
CA LEU A 141 -7.74 4.82 -3.52
C LEU A 141 -7.07 4.78 -2.16
N ILE A 142 -7.49 3.85 -1.32
CA ILE A 142 -6.96 3.69 0.02
C ILE A 142 -6.19 2.38 0.06
N ASN A 143 -5.02 2.40 0.69
CA ASN A 143 -4.26 1.19 0.98
C ASN A 143 -5.12 0.27 1.85
N PRO A 144 -5.55 -0.90 1.35
CA PRO A 144 -6.46 -1.75 2.12
C PRO A 144 -5.87 -2.23 3.45
N LEU A 145 -4.53 -2.26 3.57
CA LEU A 145 -3.86 -2.61 4.83
C LEU A 145 -4.27 -1.70 6.00
N LEU A 146 -4.72 -0.46 5.76
CA LEU A 146 -5.21 0.44 6.81
C LEU A 146 -6.40 -0.12 7.59
N PHE A 147 -7.20 -0.99 6.96
CA PHE A 147 -8.40 -1.58 7.55
C PHE A 147 -8.20 -3.03 7.99
N MET A 148 -7.10 -3.66 7.56
CA MET A 148 -6.87 -5.08 7.78
C MET A 148 -6.32 -5.37 9.17
N PRO A 149 -6.59 -6.57 9.72
CA PRO A 149 -5.97 -7.03 10.94
C PRO A 149 -4.45 -7.05 10.76
N ALA A 150 -3.68 -6.75 11.81
CA ALA A 150 -2.23 -6.84 11.74
C ALA A 150 -1.79 -8.29 11.48
N ILE A 151 -0.83 -8.47 10.57
CA ILE A 151 -0.05 -9.71 10.44
C ILE A 151 1.24 -9.49 11.21
N GLU A 152 1.70 -10.48 11.97
CA GLU A 152 2.99 -10.37 12.65
C GLU A 152 4.11 -10.53 11.62
N GLU A 153 4.73 -9.42 11.20
CA GLU A 153 5.94 -9.43 10.38
C GLU A 153 7.18 -9.39 11.27
N LYS A 154 8.19 -10.23 10.94
CA LYS A 154 9.41 -10.40 11.75
C LYS A 154 10.65 -9.78 11.13
N THR A 155 10.51 -9.14 9.97
CA THR A 155 11.60 -8.63 9.16
C THR A 155 11.56 -7.11 9.12
N GLU A 156 12.66 -6.47 9.48
CA GLU A 156 12.78 -5.02 9.32
C GLU A 156 12.91 -4.64 7.83
N PRO A 157 12.41 -3.47 7.43
CA PRO A 157 12.70 -2.89 6.13
C PRO A 157 14.21 -2.72 5.86
N GLN A 158 14.56 -2.63 4.59
CA GLN A 158 15.93 -2.44 4.12
C GLN A 158 16.11 -1.06 3.48
N ILE A 159 17.26 -0.44 3.72
CA ILE A 159 17.70 0.83 3.13
C ILE A 159 19.11 0.61 2.61
N GLN A 160 19.34 0.78 1.31
CA GLN A 160 20.63 0.51 0.66
C GLN A 160 20.88 1.53 -0.46
N ASN A 161 22.14 1.66 -0.89
CA ASN A 161 22.52 2.44 -2.08
C ASN A 161 21.99 3.88 -2.03
N THR A 162 22.14 4.53 -0.88
CA THR A 162 21.64 5.90 -0.71
C THR A 162 22.60 6.89 -1.37
N VAL A 163 22.08 7.68 -2.29
CA VAL A 163 22.86 8.60 -3.13
C VAL A 163 22.23 9.99 -3.21
N LEU A 164 23.07 10.99 -3.38
CA LEU A 164 22.67 12.34 -3.80
C LEU A 164 23.02 12.52 -5.28
N ILE A 165 22.15 13.21 -6.01
CA ILE A 165 22.37 13.59 -7.41
C ILE A 165 22.27 15.11 -7.52
N ASN A 166 23.30 15.77 -8.05
CA ASN A 166 23.28 17.23 -8.27
C ASN A 166 22.68 17.59 -9.65
N GLY A 167 22.57 18.90 -9.93
CA GLY A 167 22.07 19.40 -11.22
C GLY A 167 22.87 18.94 -12.44
N ASP A 168 24.16 18.62 -12.26
CA ASP A 168 25.05 18.10 -13.31
C ASP A 168 24.96 16.56 -13.46
N LYS A 169 24.00 15.92 -12.79
CA LYS A 169 23.80 14.45 -12.73
C LYS A 169 24.96 13.66 -12.12
N GLN A 170 25.86 14.33 -11.39
CA GLN A 170 26.89 13.66 -10.61
C GLN A 170 26.24 12.92 -9.44
N THR A 171 26.52 11.62 -9.32
CA THR A 171 26.03 10.76 -8.24
C THR A 171 27.06 10.69 -7.10
N ILE A 172 26.61 10.90 -5.87
CA ILE A 172 27.43 10.89 -4.65
C ILE A 172 26.85 9.85 -3.70
N GLY A 173 27.60 8.78 -3.41
CA GLY A 173 27.19 7.75 -2.46
C GLY A 173 27.41 8.17 -1.00
N LEU A 174 26.35 8.20 -0.20
CA LEU A 174 26.42 8.67 1.20
C LEU A 174 27.07 7.65 2.15
N GLU A 175 27.16 6.39 1.73
CA GLU A 175 27.86 5.34 2.48
C GLU A 175 29.37 5.57 2.51
N THR A 176 29.94 6.15 1.45
CA THR A 176 31.40 6.30 1.27
C THR A 176 31.88 7.74 1.36
N VAL A 177 31.13 8.70 0.84
CA VAL A 177 31.56 10.11 0.76
C VAL A 177 31.18 10.87 2.03
N LYS A 178 32.17 11.54 2.65
CA LYS A 178 31.98 12.33 3.88
C LYS A 178 32.14 13.84 3.69
N LYS A 179 32.51 14.29 2.49
CA LYS A 179 32.61 15.71 2.12
C LYS A 179 31.79 15.96 0.87
N ILE A 180 30.83 16.87 0.95
CA ILE A 180 29.88 17.18 -0.12
C ILE A 180 29.91 18.68 -0.35
N LYS A 181 29.75 19.12 -1.59
CA LYS A 181 29.69 20.55 -1.88
C LYS A 181 28.36 21.15 -1.41
N GLN A 182 28.36 22.44 -1.08
CA GLN A 182 27.11 23.17 -0.88
C GLN A 182 26.26 23.14 -2.15
N GLY A 183 24.94 22.94 -2.02
CA GLY A 183 24.05 22.96 -3.17
C GLY A 183 22.70 22.27 -2.97
N SER A 184 21.98 22.12 -4.08
CA SER A 184 20.70 21.41 -4.14
C SER A 184 20.90 20.03 -4.75
N TYR A 185 20.30 19.01 -4.14
CA TYR A 185 20.49 17.61 -4.51
C TYR A 185 19.16 16.86 -4.49
N ASP A 186 18.98 15.95 -5.42
CA ASP A 186 17.93 14.94 -5.37
C ASP A 186 18.44 13.72 -4.60
N LEU A 187 17.67 13.29 -3.60
CA LEU A 187 17.98 12.14 -2.75
C LEU A 187 17.30 10.89 -3.29
N TYR A 188 18.08 9.84 -3.51
CA TYR A 188 17.57 8.53 -3.90
C TYR A 188 18.08 7.44 -2.93
N SER A 189 17.28 6.41 -2.73
CA SER A 189 17.67 5.22 -1.98
C SER A 189 16.97 3.98 -2.53
N SER A 190 17.61 2.82 -2.44
CA SER A 190 16.95 1.53 -2.66
C SER A 190 16.31 1.10 -1.35
N ILE A 191 14.98 1.08 -1.33
CA ILE A 191 14.18 0.77 -0.16
C ILE A 191 13.24 -0.38 -0.49
N SER A 192 13.24 -1.40 0.35
CA SER A 192 12.35 -2.54 0.22
C SER A 192 11.92 -3.03 1.59
N ASP A 193 10.74 -3.62 1.61
CA ASP A 193 10.18 -4.34 2.74
C ASP A 193 10.05 -5.82 2.38
N SER A 194 9.78 -6.67 3.37
CA SER A 194 9.46 -8.07 3.15
C SER A 194 8.65 -8.59 4.33
N ALA A 195 7.63 -9.42 4.07
CA ALA A 195 6.87 -10.08 5.12
C ALA A 195 7.65 -11.27 5.74
N GLU A 196 8.56 -11.86 4.97
CA GLU A 196 9.37 -13.02 5.39
C GLU A 196 10.79 -12.98 4.81
N LYS A 197 11.73 -13.68 5.45
CA LYS A 197 13.12 -13.70 4.98
C LYS A 197 13.23 -14.45 3.65
N GLY A 198 13.68 -13.75 2.59
CA GLY A 198 13.80 -14.32 1.25
C GLY A 198 12.49 -14.31 0.44
N GLY A 199 11.44 -13.69 0.98
CA GLY A 199 10.19 -13.42 0.27
C GLY A 199 10.34 -12.33 -0.81
N PRO A 200 9.22 -11.97 -1.49
CA PRO A 200 9.22 -10.90 -2.47
C PRO A 200 9.59 -9.56 -1.83
N GLN A 201 10.28 -8.71 -2.59
CA GLN A 201 10.49 -7.33 -2.18
C GLN A 201 9.17 -6.56 -2.30
N LEU A 202 8.74 -5.99 -1.19
CA LEU A 202 7.51 -5.23 -1.06
C LEU A 202 7.80 -3.74 -0.89
N ALA A 203 6.82 -2.90 -1.21
CA ALA A 203 6.91 -1.48 -0.92
C ALA A 203 6.79 -1.23 0.60
N PRO A 204 7.49 -0.22 1.15
CA PRO A 204 7.31 0.14 2.55
C PRO A 204 5.93 0.77 2.80
N PHE A 205 5.53 0.89 4.06
CA PHE A 205 4.29 1.56 4.44
C PHE A 205 4.46 3.08 4.58
N ARG A 206 5.59 3.54 5.10
CA ARG A 206 5.95 4.97 5.16
C ARG A 206 7.44 5.18 5.10
N ILE A 207 7.87 6.23 4.40
CA ILE A 207 9.26 6.72 4.42
C ILE A 207 9.28 8.15 4.91
N THR A 208 10.15 8.46 5.86
CA THR A 208 10.41 9.83 6.31
C THR A 208 11.88 10.16 6.18
N VAL A 209 12.18 11.38 5.76
CA VAL A 209 13.55 11.90 5.66
C VAL A 209 13.67 13.15 6.52
N SER A 210 14.76 13.23 7.27
CA SER A 210 15.07 14.42 8.06
C SER A 210 16.53 14.85 7.88
N ILE A 211 16.76 16.16 8.00
CA ILE A 211 18.08 16.78 8.01
C ILE A 211 18.22 17.58 9.30
N ASN A 212 19.23 17.27 10.11
CA ASN A 212 19.48 17.89 11.40
C ASN A 212 18.23 17.94 12.30
N GLY A 213 17.44 16.85 12.28
CA GLY A 213 16.19 16.73 13.04
C GLY A 213 14.96 17.39 12.41
N MET A 214 15.11 18.15 11.31
CA MET A 214 13.99 18.74 10.57
C MET A 214 13.45 17.75 9.53
N ASN A 215 12.15 17.44 9.56
CA ASN A 215 11.52 16.62 8.51
C ASN A 215 11.52 17.39 7.18
N ILE A 216 12.09 16.78 6.15
CA ILE A 216 12.16 17.36 4.79
C ILE A 216 11.27 16.61 3.79
N SER A 217 10.88 15.38 4.10
CA SER A 217 9.99 14.57 3.26
C SER A 217 9.27 13.53 4.10
N ASP A 218 8.00 13.30 3.74
CA ASP A 218 7.14 12.25 4.27
C ASP A 218 6.39 11.63 3.09
N LEU A 219 6.56 10.33 2.91
CA LEU A 219 6.03 9.52 1.81
C LEU A 219 5.18 8.39 2.39
N PRO A 220 3.90 8.64 2.71
CA PRO A 220 2.99 7.63 3.21
C PRO A 220 2.32 6.85 2.06
N PHE A 221 2.44 5.53 2.08
CA PHE A 221 1.85 4.61 1.09
C PHE A 221 0.40 4.26 1.48
N GLU A 222 -0.37 5.27 1.87
CA GLU A 222 -1.68 5.11 2.50
C GLU A 222 -2.83 5.45 1.57
N VAL A 223 -2.65 6.47 0.73
CA VAL A 223 -3.69 6.99 -0.16
C VAL A 223 -3.07 7.34 -1.50
N LEU A 224 -3.70 6.88 -2.58
CA LEU A 224 -3.41 7.32 -3.94
C LEU A 224 -4.53 8.23 -4.44
N SER A 225 -4.13 9.42 -4.86
CA SER A 225 -4.99 10.36 -5.58
C SER A 225 -4.55 10.43 -7.04
N SER A 226 -5.47 10.82 -7.93
CA SER A 226 -5.15 11.07 -9.34
C SER A 226 -5.66 12.43 -9.79
N ASP A 227 -4.95 13.02 -10.74
CA ASP A 227 -5.43 14.17 -11.52
C ASP A 227 -5.88 13.78 -12.94
N GLY A 228 -5.98 12.48 -13.21
CA GLY A 228 -6.28 11.90 -14.53
C GLY A 228 -5.06 11.64 -15.40
N LYS A 229 -3.88 12.20 -15.05
CA LYS A 229 -2.63 11.99 -15.78
C LYS A 229 -1.63 11.15 -14.99
N ASP A 230 -1.47 11.47 -13.71
CA ASP A 230 -0.52 10.79 -12.83
C ASP A 230 -1.22 10.30 -11.55
N LEU A 231 -0.51 9.45 -10.82
CA LEU A 231 -0.89 9.01 -9.49
C LEU A 231 0.02 9.69 -8.48
N TYR A 232 -0.53 10.03 -7.33
CA TYR A 232 0.20 10.73 -6.28
C TYR A 232 -0.03 10.07 -4.93
N LEU A 233 1.05 9.92 -4.16
CA LEU A 233 0.93 9.75 -2.72
C LEU A 233 0.35 11.04 -2.13
N GLN A 234 -0.54 10.90 -1.15
CA GLN A 234 -1.08 11.93 -0.25
C GLN A 234 -1.00 13.40 -0.74
N ASN A 235 -2.16 14.04 -0.96
CA ASN A 235 -2.27 15.49 -1.23
C ASN A 235 -1.38 16.01 -2.39
N LYS A 236 -1.15 15.19 -3.42
CA LYS A 236 -0.45 15.57 -4.67
C LYS A 236 0.97 16.11 -4.48
N LYS A 237 1.65 15.80 -3.37
CA LYS A 237 3.00 16.29 -3.10
C LYS A 237 4.09 15.48 -3.82
N SER A 238 3.86 14.18 -4.01
CA SER A 238 4.83 13.26 -4.61
C SER A 238 4.12 12.41 -5.66
N SER A 239 4.44 12.67 -6.94
CA SER A 239 3.93 11.82 -8.01
C SER A 239 4.66 10.49 -8.03
N LEU A 240 3.96 9.41 -8.39
CA LEU A 240 4.57 8.08 -8.46
C LEU A 240 5.57 7.98 -9.60
N SER A 241 5.39 8.77 -10.68
CA SER A 241 6.40 8.87 -11.74
C SER A 241 7.72 9.46 -11.25
N LEU A 242 7.68 10.46 -10.36
CA LEU A 242 8.90 11.01 -9.75
C LEU A 242 9.48 10.04 -8.72
N LEU A 243 8.63 9.47 -7.85
CA LEU A 243 9.04 8.50 -6.84
C LEU A 243 9.81 7.33 -7.44
N TYR A 244 9.35 6.81 -8.58
CA TYR A 244 9.93 5.65 -9.27
C TYR A 244 10.64 6.02 -10.58
N GLU A 245 11.11 7.26 -10.72
CA GLU A 245 11.77 7.74 -11.94
C GLU A 245 13.00 6.88 -12.31
N LYS A 246 13.72 6.40 -11.29
CA LYS A 246 14.95 5.61 -11.46
C LYS A 246 14.75 4.20 -10.94
N GLU A 247 14.91 3.24 -11.84
CA GLU A 247 14.74 1.80 -11.57
C GLU A 247 15.54 1.34 -10.35
N GLY A 248 14.91 0.51 -9.50
CA GLY A 248 15.51 -0.04 -8.28
C GLY A 248 15.70 0.96 -7.13
N THR A 249 15.31 2.22 -7.31
CA THR A 249 15.42 3.27 -6.28
C THR A 249 14.14 4.07 -6.15
N MET A 250 13.99 4.75 -5.02
CA MET A 250 12.94 5.73 -4.78
C MET A 250 13.53 7.13 -4.66
N HIS A 251 12.95 8.11 -5.35
CA HIS A 251 13.22 9.53 -5.10
C HIS A 251 12.57 9.93 -3.78
N LEU A 252 13.40 10.33 -2.81
CA LEU A 252 12.95 10.65 -1.46
C LEU A 252 12.70 12.14 -1.26
N GLY A 253 12.99 12.96 -2.27
CA GLY A 253 12.81 14.40 -2.26
C GLY A 253 14.08 15.16 -2.61
N LYS A 254 13.90 16.47 -2.77
CA LYS A 254 14.98 17.41 -3.06
C LYS A 254 15.43 18.09 -1.78
N ILE A 255 16.73 18.10 -1.54
CA ILE A 255 17.35 18.67 -0.34
C ILE A 255 18.29 19.82 -0.70
N ASN A 256 18.32 20.84 0.15
CA ASN A 256 19.30 21.91 0.06
C ASN A 256 20.29 21.76 1.21
N LEU A 257 21.57 21.64 0.87
CA LEU A 257 22.65 21.42 1.81
C LEU A 257 23.41 22.74 2.04
N PRO A 258 23.24 23.42 3.19
CA PRO A 258 24.08 24.55 3.58
C PRO A 258 25.45 24.07 4.07
N ALA A 259 26.46 24.94 4.05
CA ALA A 259 27.77 24.65 4.61
C ALA A 259 27.68 24.28 6.09
N GLY A 260 28.48 23.30 6.52
CA GLY A 260 28.50 22.81 7.89
C GLY A 260 28.34 21.29 8.01
N LYS A 261 28.29 20.81 9.25
CA LYS A 261 28.05 19.39 9.54
C LYS A 261 26.57 19.09 9.38
N ILE A 262 26.26 18.10 8.56
CA ILE A 262 24.89 17.64 8.30
C ILE A 262 24.73 16.20 8.78
N GLU A 263 23.60 15.94 9.44
CA GLU A 263 23.05 14.61 9.69
C GLU A 263 21.78 14.42 8.88
N LEU A 264 21.79 13.48 7.94
CA LEU A 264 20.64 13.04 7.16
C LEU A 264 20.15 11.70 7.71
N ILE A 265 18.88 11.61 8.05
CA ILE A 265 18.26 10.37 8.55
C ILE A 265 17.12 9.97 7.63
N ILE A 266 17.19 8.74 7.13
CA ILE A 266 16.08 8.06 6.44
C ILE A 266 15.47 7.07 7.41
N THR A 267 14.15 7.11 7.55
CA THR A 267 13.39 6.20 8.40
C THR A 267 12.30 5.54 7.57
N VAL A 268 12.28 4.22 7.56
CA VAL A 268 11.30 3.39 6.84
C VAL A 268 10.50 2.59 7.85
N LEU A 269 9.17 2.57 7.66
CA LEU A 269 8.21 1.84 8.49
C LEU A 269 7.45 0.84 7.61
N ASP A 270 7.28 -0.39 8.09
CA ASP A 270 6.38 -1.38 7.49
C ASP A 270 4.94 -1.25 8.03
N LYS A 271 4.05 -2.15 7.62
CA LYS A 271 2.66 -2.13 8.09
C LYS A 271 2.51 -2.65 9.53
N SER A 272 3.44 -3.49 9.98
CA SER A 272 3.44 -4.12 11.30
C SER A 272 4.03 -3.22 12.40
N GLY A 273 4.65 -2.12 12.00
CA GLY A 273 5.29 -1.15 12.88
C GLY A 273 6.80 -1.37 13.06
N ASN A 274 7.42 -2.33 12.37
CA ASN A 274 8.88 -2.44 12.37
C ASN A 274 9.49 -1.26 11.62
N GLN A 275 10.63 -0.79 12.14
CA GLN A 275 11.24 0.44 11.68
C GLN A 275 12.72 0.23 11.38
N LYS A 276 13.16 0.70 10.21
CA LYS A 276 14.57 0.85 9.88
C LYS A 276 14.98 2.31 9.86
N LYS A 277 16.12 2.63 10.49
CA LYS A 277 16.74 3.96 10.42
C LYS A 277 18.15 3.86 9.84
N ALA A 278 18.46 4.73 8.89
CA ALA A 278 19.80 4.93 8.35
C ALA A 278 20.22 6.39 8.58
N SER A 279 21.35 6.61 9.27
CA SER A 279 21.92 7.93 9.53
C SER A 279 23.20 8.12 8.72
N PHE A 280 23.28 9.25 8.02
CA PHE A 280 24.41 9.65 7.19
C PHE A 280 24.91 11.00 7.69
N ILE A 281 26.10 11.00 8.26
CA ILE A 281 26.78 12.22 8.73
C ILE A 281 27.89 12.57 7.75
N PHE A 282 27.87 13.81 7.25
CA PHE A 282 28.87 14.35 6.32
C PHE A 282 29.09 15.85 6.55
N GLN A 283 30.23 16.33 6.08
CA GLN A 283 30.59 17.75 6.07
C GLN A 283 30.22 18.36 4.72
N VAL A 284 29.58 19.52 4.75
CA VAL A 284 29.29 20.33 3.57
C VAL A 284 30.26 21.51 3.51
N GLU A 285 30.92 21.66 2.36
CA GLU A 285 31.95 22.69 2.08
C GLU A 285 31.64 23.49 0.79
#